data_AF-A0A5P2HA96-F1
#
_entry.id   AF-A0A5P2HA96-F1
#
_cell.length_a   1.000
_cell.length_b   1.000
_cell.length_c   1.000
_cell.angle_alpha   90.00
_cell.angle_beta   90.00
_cell.angle_gamma   90.00
#
_symmetry.space_group_name_H-M   'P 1'
#
loop_
_entity.id
_entity.type
_entity.pdbx_description
1 polymer ?
#
loop_
_entity_poly.entity_id
_entity_poly.type
_entity_poly.pdbx_seq_one_letter_code
_entity_poly.pdbx_strand_id
1 'polypeptide(L)'
;MKNTPTPQAVCNPITRSAIFIVATIAEGSEQGDKVKALCGDIAALVRSVGKRQPQAYLSCVCGFGSAAWDRLFGTPRPAELHPFREFGEGKRHAIATPGDMLLHIRADQMDLCFEFATQVMKRLGDAVSVVDEVHGFRYFDMRSMVGFVDGTENPEDNEMAEFTIIGDEDPTFAGGSYVIAQKYLHDMGAWNDLTVEAQERVIGRTKLDDIELDESVKPSNSHSALTTIEKDGKEIKILRDNMPFGQPGKGEFGTFFIGYARSPAPIEEMLENMFVGKPPGNYDRLLDFSQAKTGGLFFVPPAGFLEALGD
;
A
#
# COMPACT_ATOMS: atom_id res chain seq x y z
N MET A 1 -20.28 3.04 -27.04
CA MET A 1 -19.62 2.22 -26.00
C MET A 1 -19.77 2.99 -24.70
N LYS A 2 -20.32 2.40 -23.63
CA LYS A 2 -20.26 3.05 -22.32
C LYS A 2 -18.77 3.21 -22.00
N ASN A 3 -18.33 4.42 -21.67
CA ASN A 3 -16.96 4.68 -21.23
C ASN A 3 -16.81 3.95 -19.88
N THR A 4 -16.31 2.73 -19.90
CA THR A 4 -15.98 2.03 -18.64
C THR A 4 -14.87 2.82 -17.97
N PRO A 5 -15.07 3.32 -16.74
CA PRO A 5 -14.02 4.06 -16.04
C PRO A 5 -12.74 3.22 -15.94
N THR A 6 -11.62 3.78 -16.41
CA THR A 6 -10.34 3.07 -16.41
C THR A 6 -9.65 3.29 -15.06
N PRO A 7 -9.28 2.22 -14.34
CA PRO A 7 -8.49 2.36 -13.12
C PRO A 7 -7.08 2.85 -13.42
N GLN A 8 -6.42 3.43 -12.42
CA GLN A 8 -4.96 3.56 -12.44
C GLN A 8 -4.30 2.17 -12.43
N ALA A 9 -2.97 2.11 -12.45
CA ALA A 9 -2.20 0.86 -12.49
C ALA A 9 -2.27 -0.01 -11.21
N VAL A 10 -3.37 0.01 -10.45
CA VAL A 10 -3.54 -0.68 -9.16
C VAL A 10 -3.22 -2.18 -9.27
N CYS A 11 -3.83 -2.86 -10.26
CA CYS A 11 -3.68 -4.31 -10.46
C CYS A 11 -2.42 -4.71 -11.26
N ASN A 12 -1.45 -3.81 -11.45
CA ASN A 12 -0.21 -4.20 -12.10
C ASN A 12 0.59 -5.16 -11.19
N PRO A 13 1.28 -6.17 -11.77
CA PRO A 13 2.12 -7.08 -11.01
C PRO A 13 3.24 -6.38 -10.24
N ILE A 14 3.69 -7.01 -9.16
CA ILE A 14 4.85 -6.59 -8.36
C ILE A 14 6.10 -6.53 -9.27
N THR A 15 6.83 -5.41 -9.19
CA THR A 15 8.07 -5.20 -9.95
C THR A 15 9.30 -5.33 -9.05
N ARG A 16 10.50 -5.34 -9.63
CA ARG A 16 11.74 -5.47 -8.83
C ARG A 16 12.04 -4.27 -7.93
N SER A 17 11.54 -3.08 -8.26
CA SER A 17 11.87 -1.82 -7.58
C SER A 17 10.62 -0.98 -7.37
N ALA A 18 10.51 -0.33 -6.22
CA ALA A 18 9.46 0.65 -5.98
C ALA A 18 10.01 1.87 -5.24
N ILE A 19 9.40 3.03 -5.48
CA ILE A 19 9.56 4.21 -4.63
C ILE A 19 8.18 4.60 -4.13
N PHE A 20 8.05 4.70 -2.82
CA PHE A 20 6.88 5.22 -2.13
C PHE A 20 7.21 6.62 -1.64
N ILE A 21 6.40 7.61 -2.02
CA ILE A 21 6.51 8.98 -1.49
C ILE A 21 5.19 9.35 -0.86
N VAL A 22 5.22 9.72 0.41
CA VAL A 22 4.12 10.34 1.12
C VAL A 22 4.47 11.81 1.36
N ALA A 23 3.58 12.72 1.00
CA ALA A 23 3.80 14.15 1.12
C ALA A 23 2.58 14.87 1.69
N THR A 24 2.81 16.00 2.36
CA THR A 24 1.79 16.97 2.73
C THR A 24 1.75 18.10 1.70
N ILE A 25 0.57 18.65 1.41
CA ILE A 25 0.37 19.71 0.42
C ILE A 25 0.36 21.06 1.15
N ALA A 26 1.25 21.96 0.73
CA ALA A 26 1.32 23.31 1.25
C ALA A 26 -0.03 24.05 1.09
N GLU A 27 -0.33 24.95 2.02
CA GLU A 27 -1.56 25.74 1.95
C GLU A 27 -1.55 26.72 0.76
N GLY A 28 -2.73 27.01 0.23
CA GLY A 28 -2.93 27.95 -0.88
C GLY A 28 -3.48 27.30 -2.14
N SER A 29 -4.25 28.07 -2.91
CA SER A 29 -4.85 27.59 -4.16
C SER A 29 -3.80 27.29 -5.22
N GLU A 30 -2.73 28.09 -5.31
CA GLU A 30 -1.65 27.90 -6.27
C GLU A 30 -0.94 26.54 -6.08
N GLN A 31 -0.73 26.14 -4.83
CA GLN A 31 -0.12 24.87 -4.46
C GLN A 31 -1.05 23.70 -4.84
N GLY A 32 -2.35 23.85 -4.58
CA GLY A 32 -3.37 22.91 -5.04
C GLY A 32 -3.42 22.78 -6.58
N ASP A 33 -3.30 23.89 -7.30
CA ASP A 33 -3.30 23.92 -8.76
C ASP A 33 -2.04 23.25 -9.33
N LYS A 34 -0.86 23.44 -8.71
CA LYS A 34 0.37 22.70 -9.07
C LYS A 34 0.21 21.19 -8.91
N VAL A 35 -0.44 20.74 -7.82
CA VAL A 35 -0.73 19.32 -7.59
C VAL A 35 -1.69 18.77 -8.66
N LYS A 36 -2.78 19.50 -8.96
CA LYS A 36 -3.74 19.11 -10.01
C LYS A 36 -3.11 19.06 -11.40
N ALA A 37 -2.28 20.05 -11.74
CA ALA A 37 -1.55 20.07 -13.00
C ALA A 37 -0.61 18.86 -13.12
N LEU A 38 0.12 18.51 -12.05
CA LEU A 38 0.90 17.26 -12.04
C LEU A 38 0.01 16.05 -12.30
N CYS A 39 -1.18 15.99 -11.70
CA CYS A 39 -2.09 14.85 -11.85
C CYS A 39 -2.43 14.56 -13.32
N GLY A 40 -2.74 15.61 -14.09
CA GLY A 40 -2.97 15.50 -15.53
C GLY A 40 -1.74 15.04 -16.32
N ASP A 41 -0.54 15.37 -15.83
CA ASP A 41 0.73 15.05 -16.48
C ASP A 41 1.27 13.64 -16.18
N ILE A 42 0.80 12.95 -15.14
CA ILE A 42 1.38 11.65 -14.70
C ILE A 42 1.47 10.64 -15.85
N ALA A 43 0.38 10.47 -16.61
CA ALA A 43 0.36 9.51 -17.70
C ALA A 43 1.38 9.87 -18.80
N ALA A 44 1.57 11.16 -19.08
CA ALA A 44 2.57 11.65 -20.02
C ALA A 44 4.00 11.43 -19.50
N LEU A 45 4.24 11.65 -18.19
CA LEU A 45 5.52 11.40 -17.56
C LEU A 45 5.90 9.92 -17.56
N VAL A 46 4.94 9.03 -17.24
CA VAL A 46 5.16 7.58 -17.29
C VAL A 46 5.55 7.17 -18.70
N ARG A 47 4.85 7.66 -19.73
CA ARG A 47 5.22 7.41 -21.14
C ARG A 47 6.60 7.97 -21.48
N SER A 48 6.92 9.19 -21.05
CA SER A 48 8.19 9.84 -21.38
C SER A 48 9.39 9.11 -20.80
N VAL A 49 9.35 8.81 -19.50
CA VAL A 49 10.43 8.12 -18.79
C VAL A 49 10.47 6.64 -19.19
N GLY A 50 9.32 5.96 -19.17
CA GLY A 50 9.20 4.53 -19.42
C GLY A 50 9.45 4.11 -20.87
N LYS A 51 9.21 4.98 -21.86
CA LYS A 51 9.47 4.64 -23.29
C LYS A 51 10.94 4.36 -23.59
N ARG A 52 11.86 4.83 -22.74
CA ARG A 52 13.30 4.53 -22.82
C ARG A 52 13.60 3.07 -22.50
N GLN A 53 12.74 2.41 -21.72
CA GLN A 53 12.83 1.00 -21.36
C GLN A 53 11.44 0.39 -21.10
N PRO A 54 10.67 0.04 -22.15
CA PRO A 54 9.30 -0.43 -22.00
C PRO A 54 9.17 -1.72 -21.19
N GLN A 55 10.19 -2.58 -21.24
CA GLN A 55 10.22 -3.87 -20.52
C GLN A 55 10.47 -3.71 -19.02
N ALA A 56 10.67 -2.48 -18.51
CA ALA A 56 10.79 -2.23 -17.09
C ALA A 56 9.45 -1.84 -16.44
N TYR A 57 8.36 -1.80 -17.21
CA TYR A 57 6.99 -1.67 -16.69
C TYR A 57 6.77 -0.50 -15.72
N LEU A 58 7.38 0.66 -16.02
CA LEU A 58 7.21 1.86 -15.19
C LEU A 58 5.72 2.21 -15.03
N SER A 59 5.28 2.35 -13.80
CA SER A 59 3.93 2.81 -13.45
C SER A 59 3.98 3.73 -12.23
N CYS A 60 2.93 4.55 -12.08
CA CYS A 60 2.72 5.38 -10.91
C CYS A 60 1.24 5.32 -10.54
N VAL A 61 0.94 5.04 -9.27
CA VAL A 61 -0.40 5.21 -8.68
C VAL A 61 -0.36 6.42 -7.76
N CYS A 62 -1.35 7.31 -7.88
CA CYS A 62 -1.50 8.49 -7.06
C CYS A 62 -2.76 8.38 -6.20
N GLY A 63 -2.58 8.57 -4.89
CA GLY A 63 -3.66 8.59 -3.90
C GLY A 63 -3.68 9.89 -3.10
N PHE A 64 -4.86 10.25 -2.59
CA PHE A 64 -5.09 11.48 -1.82
C PHE A 64 -5.73 11.19 -0.47
N GLY A 65 -5.20 11.80 0.59
CA GLY A 65 -5.75 11.72 1.93
C GLY A 65 -7.09 12.45 2.06
N SER A 66 -7.88 12.09 3.07
CA SER A 66 -9.26 12.58 3.24
C SER A 66 -9.39 14.11 3.33
N ALA A 67 -8.49 14.77 4.08
CA ALA A 67 -8.48 16.24 4.20
C ALA A 67 -7.93 16.92 2.94
N ALA A 68 -6.95 16.30 2.28
CA ALA A 68 -6.43 16.77 1.00
C ALA A 68 -7.50 16.74 -0.09
N TRP A 69 -8.33 15.69 -0.09
CA TRP A 69 -9.46 15.56 -1.01
C TRP A 69 -10.42 16.75 -0.90
N ASP A 70 -10.81 17.15 0.32
CA ASP A 70 -11.69 18.31 0.52
C ASP A 70 -11.08 19.60 -0.03
N ARG A 71 -9.78 19.80 0.21
CA ARG A 71 -9.06 20.99 -0.23
C ARG A 71 -8.88 21.06 -1.74
N LEU A 72 -8.60 19.91 -2.38
CA LEU A 72 -8.30 19.85 -3.81
C LEU A 72 -9.55 19.73 -4.66
N PHE A 73 -10.47 18.83 -4.30
CA PHE A 73 -11.54 18.36 -5.19
C PHE A 73 -12.94 18.64 -4.63
N GLY A 74 -13.09 18.71 -3.31
CA GLY A 74 -14.36 19.00 -2.66
C GLY A 74 -15.39 17.88 -2.85
N THR A 75 -16.61 18.25 -3.25
CA THR A 75 -17.73 17.31 -3.47
C THR A 75 -17.93 16.99 -4.95
N PRO A 76 -18.36 15.76 -5.31
CA PRO A 76 -18.66 14.63 -4.43
C PRO A 76 -17.40 14.01 -3.80
N ARG A 77 -17.58 13.20 -2.75
CA ARG A 77 -16.51 12.48 -2.05
C ARG A 77 -16.66 10.98 -2.22
N PRO A 78 -15.55 10.21 -2.29
CA PRO A 78 -15.61 8.76 -2.23
C PRO A 78 -16.27 8.32 -0.93
N ALA A 79 -17.21 7.37 -1.03
CA ALA A 79 -18.14 7.07 0.06
C ALA A 79 -17.48 6.70 1.39
N GLU A 80 -16.32 6.02 1.34
CA GLU A 80 -15.60 5.50 2.50
C GLU A 80 -14.26 6.21 2.75
N LEU A 81 -14.06 7.42 2.19
CA LEU A 81 -12.82 8.17 2.43
C LEU A 81 -12.86 8.94 3.75
N HIS A 82 -12.11 8.44 4.75
CA HIS A 82 -11.84 9.09 6.03
C HIS A 82 -10.34 9.12 6.35
N PRO A 83 -9.88 9.93 7.33
CA PRO A 83 -8.49 9.86 7.82
C PRO A 83 -8.18 8.47 8.37
N PHE A 84 -6.91 8.03 8.28
CA PHE A 84 -6.49 6.76 8.87
C PHE A 84 -6.86 6.67 10.35
N ARG A 85 -7.46 5.53 10.72
CA ARG A 85 -7.83 5.24 12.11
C ARG A 85 -6.66 4.58 12.83
N GLU A 86 -6.45 4.92 14.08
CA GLU A 86 -5.43 4.24 14.88
C GLU A 86 -5.98 2.94 15.47
N PHE A 87 -5.12 1.93 15.61
CA PHE A 87 -5.47 0.62 16.15
C PHE A 87 -4.48 0.18 17.23
N GLY A 88 -4.99 -0.45 18.30
CA GLY A 88 -4.19 -0.91 19.42
C GLY A 88 -3.58 0.20 20.28
N GLU A 89 -2.66 -0.17 21.17
CA GLU A 89 -2.03 0.74 22.12
C GLU A 89 -0.60 0.31 22.51
N GLY A 90 0.14 1.24 23.13
CA GLY A 90 1.47 0.98 23.66
C GLY A 90 2.47 0.54 22.58
N LYS A 91 3.08 -0.64 22.75
CA LYS A 91 4.06 -1.16 21.78
C LYS A 91 3.43 -1.67 20.48
N ARG A 92 2.13 -1.98 20.49
CA ARG A 92 1.36 -2.47 19.34
C ARG A 92 0.32 -1.41 18.99
N HIS A 93 0.80 -0.34 18.37
CA HIS A 93 -0.01 0.81 17.98
C HIS A 93 0.19 1.08 16.49
N ALA A 94 -0.88 0.93 15.72
CA ALA A 94 -0.94 1.38 14.33
C ALA A 94 -1.21 2.88 14.34
N ILE A 95 -0.14 3.66 14.27
CA ILE A 95 -0.17 5.12 14.38
C ILE A 95 -0.70 5.79 13.11
N ALA A 96 -1.47 6.86 13.26
CA ALA A 96 -1.83 7.76 12.16
C ALA A 96 -0.74 8.83 11.98
N THR A 97 -0.26 9.02 10.76
CA THR A 97 0.77 10.02 10.44
C THR A 97 0.33 10.96 9.33
N PRO A 98 0.92 12.17 9.21
CA PRO A 98 0.61 13.07 8.11
C PRO A 98 0.79 12.42 6.73
N GLY A 99 -0.09 12.78 5.79
CA GLY A 99 -0.05 12.29 4.42
C GLY A 99 -1.24 12.78 3.62
N ASP A 100 -1.02 13.77 2.77
CA ASP A 100 -2.05 14.33 1.88
C ASP A 100 -2.03 13.66 0.51
N MET A 101 -0.85 13.24 0.06
CA MET A 101 -0.63 12.62 -1.24
C MET A 101 0.31 11.43 -1.11
N LEU A 102 -0.05 10.33 -1.76
CA LEU A 102 0.77 9.12 -1.92
C LEU A 102 1.13 8.96 -3.40
N LEU A 103 2.41 8.72 -3.67
CA LEU A 103 2.92 8.24 -4.94
C LEU A 103 3.47 6.83 -4.73
N HIS A 104 2.93 5.86 -5.46
CA HIS A 104 3.47 4.52 -5.54
C HIS A 104 4.04 4.29 -6.93
N ILE A 105 5.36 4.40 -7.04
CA ILE A 105 6.11 4.35 -8.30
C ILE A 105 6.76 2.97 -8.39
N ARG A 106 6.56 2.25 -9.49
CA ARG A 106 7.06 0.88 -9.67
C ARG A 106 7.75 0.72 -11.01
N ALA A 107 8.84 -0.03 -11.03
CA ALA A 107 9.51 -0.47 -12.26
C ALA A 107 10.46 -1.64 -11.94
N ASP A 108 10.81 -2.44 -12.95
CA ASP A 108 11.85 -3.47 -12.80
C ASP A 108 13.27 -2.90 -12.69
N GLN A 109 13.43 -1.59 -12.86
CA GLN A 109 14.70 -0.88 -12.71
C GLN A 109 14.53 0.37 -11.85
N MET A 110 15.33 0.47 -10.79
CA MET A 110 15.25 1.56 -9.81
C MET A 110 15.58 2.93 -10.40
N ASP A 111 16.43 2.99 -11.42
CA ASP A 111 16.78 4.24 -12.10
C ASP A 111 15.57 4.90 -12.78
N LEU A 112 14.63 4.12 -13.31
CA LEU A 112 13.37 4.64 -13.84
C LEU A 112 12.44 5.17 -12.74
N CYS A 113 12.33 4.45 -11.62
CA CYS A 113 11.58 4.95 -10.46
C CYS A 113 12.17 6.28 -9.98
N PHE A 114 13.50 6.34 -9.87
CA PHE A 114 14.23 7.51 -9.40
C PHE A 114 14.10 8.70 -10.37
N GLU A 115 14.27 8.49 -11.68
CA GLU A 115 14.07 9.54 -12.68
C GLU A 115 12.63 10.06 -12.67
N PHE A 116 11.65 9.16 -12.61
CA PHE A 116 10.25 9.56 -12.53
C PHE A 116 9.97 10.38 -11.26
N ALA A 117 10.40 9.92 -10.09
CA ALA A 117 10.29 10.65 -8.83
C ALA A 117 10.96 12.03 -8.92
N THR A 118 12.15 12.11 -9.51
CA THR A 118 12.86 13.38 -9.73
C THR A 118 12.05 14.37 -10.57
N GLN A 119 11.46 13.89 -11.68
CA GLN A 119 10.63 14.72 -12.56
C GLN A 119 9.34 15.19 -11.89
N VAL A 120 8.76 14.35 -11.04
CA VAL A 120 7.56 14.67 -10.26
C VAL A 120 7.88 15.71 -9.17
N MET A 121 8.90 15.47 -8.35
CA MET A 121 9.31 16.41 -7.30
C MET A 121 9.73 17.77 -7.85
N LYS A 122 10.40 17.82 -9.02
CA LYS A 122 10.74 19.08 -9.69
C LYS A 122 9.50 19.90 -10.07
N ARG A 123 8.41 19.26 -10.47
CA ARG A 123 7.16 19.93 -10.88
C ARG A 123 6.36 20.41 -9.67
N LEU A 124 6.32 19.61 -8.61
CA LEU A 124 5.64 20.00 -7.38
C LEU A 124 6.39 21.12 -6.67
N GLY A 125 7.72 21.07 -6.62
CA GLY A 125 8.54 22.08 -5.98
C GLY A 125 8.10 22.35 -4.54
N ASP A 126 7.72 23.58 -4.26
CA ASP A 126 7.25 24.06 -2.95
C ASP A 126 5.77 23.76 -2.66
N ALA A 127 5.04 23.16 -3.61
CA ALA A 127 3.64 22.78 -3.40
C ALA A 127 3.47 21.62 -2.41
N VAL A 128 4.52 20.84 -2.18
CA VAL A 128 4.50 19.69 -1.26
C VAL A 128 5.72 19.68 -0.35
N SER A 129 5.58 18.99 0.78
CA SER A 129 6.70 18.58 1.64
C SER A 129 6.65 17.07 1.81
N VAL A 130 7.73 16.39 1.41
CA VAL A 130 7.84 14.94 1.57
C VAL A 130 8.00 14.62 3.05
N VAL A 131 7.10 13.80 3.59
CA VAL A 131 7.09 13.37 4.99
C VAL A 131 7.57 11.93 5.15
N ASP A 132 7.50 11.13 4.09
CA ASP A 132 8.14 9.82 4.03
C ASP A 132 8.56 9.47 2.60
N GLU A 133 9.73 8.87 2.44
CA GLU A 133 10.23 8.36 1.16
C GLU A 133 10.93 7.03 1.39
N VAL A 134 10.46 5.98 0.72
CA VAL A 134 10.99 4.62 0.85
C VAL A 134 11.31 4.05 -0.51
N HIS A 135 12.55 3.59 -0.68
CA HIS A 135 13.00 2.89 -1.88
C HIS A 135 12.99 1.40 -1.59
N GLY A 136 11.97 0.72 -2.08
CA GLY A 136 11.76 -0.71 -1.89
C GLY A 136 12.41 -1.55 -2.98
N PHE A 137 12.74 -2.79 -2.65
CA PHE A 137 13.28 -3.77 -3.58
C PHE A 137 12.63 -5.14 -3.36
N ARG A 138 12.42 -5.87 -4.46
CA ARG A 138 12.01 -7.28 -4.37
C ARG A 138 13.18 -8.11 -3.82
N TYR A 139 12.94 -8.84 -2.75
CA TYR A 139 13.95 -9.67 -2.10
C TYR A 139 13.80 -11.13 -2.51
N PHE A 140 14.88 -11.71 -3.06
CA PHE A 140 14.92 -13.08 -3.58
C PHE A 140 13.69 -13.45 -4.46
N ASP A 141 13.02 -14.53 -4.09
CA ASP A 141 11.83 -15.18 -4.65
C ASP A 141 10.53 -14.61 -4.06
N MET A 142 10.41 -13.27 -4.01
CA MET A 142 9.25 -12.54 -3.42
C MET A 142 9.14 -12.68 -1.90
N ARG A 143 10.27 -12.67 -1.20
CA ARG A 143 10.29 -12.72 0.26
C ARG A 143 10.12 -11.33 0.87
N SER A 144 9.36 -11.26 1.95
CA SER A 144 9.38 -10.16 2.90
C SER A 144 10.72 -10.08 3.63
N MET A 145 10.95 -8.99 4.36
CA MET A 145 12.19 -8.79 5.11
C MET A 145 12.41 -9.86 6.21
N VAL A 146 11.33 -10.45 6.72
CA VAL A 146 11.38 -11.54 7.72
C VAL A 146 11.64 -12.92 7.11
N GLY A 147 11.77 -13.00 5.77
CA GLY A 147 12.26 -14.18 5.05
C GLY A 147 11.18 -15.19 4.65
N PHE A 148 9.91 -14.82 4.73
CA PHE A 148 8.77 -15.59 4.20
C PHE A 148 8.31 -15.00 2.88
N VAL A 149 7.83 -15.85 1.96
CA VAL A 149 7.20 -15.37 0.73
C VAL A 149 6.01 -14.48 1.10
N ASP A 150 5.86 -13.37 0.39
CA ASP A 150 4.79 -12.40 0.61
C ASP A 150 3.98 -12.19 -0.68
N GLY A 151 2.67 -12.05 -0.52
CA GLY A 151 1.73 -11.91 -1.62
C GLY A 151 1.11 -13.23 -2.13
N THR A 152 1.39 -14.39 -1.53
CA THR A 152 0.87 -15.70 -2.00
C THR A 152 -0.66 -15.76 -2.07
N GLU A 153 -1.34 -15.16 -1.08
CA GLU A 153 -2.81 -15.12 -1.02
C GLU A 153 -3.43 -13.88 -1.68
N ASN A 154 -2.66 -13.14 -2.50
CA ASN A 154 -3.24 -12.04 -3.28
C ASN A 154 -4.30 -12.57 -4.26
N PRO A 155 -5.34 -11.79 -4.57
CA PRO A 155 -6.28 -12.16 -5.63
C PRO A 155 -5.56 -12.21 -6.99
N GLU A 156 -5.99 -13.12 -7.86
CA GLU A 156 -5.42 -13.31 -9.20
C GLU A 156 -6.44 -12.98 -10.31
N ASP A 157 -5.95 -12.73 -11.52
CA ASP A 157 -6.76 -12.52 -12.73
C ASP A 157 -7.94 -11.54 -12.52
N ASN A 158 -9.17 -12.03 -12.73
CA ASN A 158 -10.39 -11.24 -12.61
C ASN A 158 -10.72 -10.90 -11.15
N GLU A 159 -10.25 -11.71 -10.19
CA GLU A 159 -10.43 -11.43 -8.76
C GLU A 159 -9.70 -10.15 -8.35
N MET A 160 -8.59 -9.77 -9.01
CA MET A 160 -7.88 -8.53 -8.63
C MET A 160 -8.80 -7.31 -8.74
N ALA A 161 -9.49 -7.17 -9.87
CA ALA A 161 -10.42 -6.05 -10.07
C ALA A 161 -11.64 -6.17 -9.15
N GLU A 162 -12.10 -7.39 -8.87
CA GLU A 162 -13.14 -7.69 -7.88
C GLU A 162 -12.73 -7.31 -6.44
N PHE A 163 -11.47 -7.50 -6.10
CA PHE A 163 -10.77 -7.06 -4.90
C PHE A 163 -10.73 -5.55 -4.69
N THR A 164 -10.31 -4.86 -5.74
CA THR A 164 -9.55 -3.61 -5.57
C THR A 164 -10.19 -2.41 -6.23
N ILE A 165 -11.03 -2.63 -7.23
CA ILE A 165 -11.60 -1.55 -8.03
C ILE A 165 -13.05 -1.34 -7.64
N ILE A 166 -13.38 -0.09 -7.34
CA ILE A 166 -14.73 0.38 -7.02
C ILE A 166 -15.64 0.19 -8.24
N GLY A 167 -16.81 -0.39 -8.01
CA GLY A 167 -17.83 -0.65 -9.00
C GLY A 167 -19.11 0.16 -8.80
N ASP A 168 -20.24 -0.50 -9.02
CA ASP A 168 -21.58 0.10 -8.96
C ASP A 168 -22.01 0.51 -7.54
N GLU A 169 -21.27 0.10 -6.50
CA GLU A 169 -21.47 0.53 -5.12
C GLU A 169 -21.15 2.02 -4.89
N ASP A 170 -20.26 2.60 -5.69
CA ASP A 170 -20.00 4.05 -5.73
C ASP A 170 -19.78 4.50 -7.19
N PRO A 171 -20.86 4.64 -7.99
CA PRO A 171 -20.76 4.87 -9.44
C PRO A 171 -20.02 6.16 -9.82
N THR A 172 -19.96 7.13 -8.91
CA THR A 172 -19.25 8.41 -9.12
C THR A 172 -17.73 8.18 -9.18
N PHE A 173 -17.26 7.21 -8.41
CA PHE A 173 -15.84 6.89 -8.25
C PHE A 173 -15.50 5.50 -8.78
N ALA A 174 -16.39 4.89 -9.57
CA ALA A 174 -16.13 3.63 -10.25
C ALA A 174 -14.82 3.69 -11.04
N GLY A 175 -13.99 2.65 -10.94
CA GLY A 175 -12.61 2.64 -11.42
C GLY A 175 -11.58 3.15 -10.40
N GLY A 176 -12.02 3.70 -9.26
CA GLY A 176 -11.14 4.09 -8.16
C GLY A 176 -10.78 2.92 -7.25
N SER A 177 -9.97 3.19 -6.22
CA SER A 177 -9.56 2.24 -5.20
C SER A 177 -9.25 2.97 -3.89
N TYR A 178 -9.20 2.25 -2.78
CA TYR A 178 -8.63 2.74 -1.52
C TYR A 178 -7.30 2.06 -1.29
N VAL A 179 -6.35 2.79 -0.71
CA VAL A 179 -5.03 2.26 -0.36
C VAL A 179 -4.66 2.66 1.06
N ILE A 180 -4.26 1.67 1.85
CA ILE A 180 -3.62 1.87 3.15
C ILE A 180 -2.13 1.60 3.00
N ALA A 181 -1.31 2.50 3.51
CA ALA A 181 0.15 2.40 3.49
C ALA A 181 0.72 2.53 4.91
N GLN A 182 1.67 1.65 5.26
CA GLN A 182 2.35 1.65 6.54
C GLN A 182 3.82 1.25 6.38
N LYS A 183 4.72 2.00 7.00
CA LYS A 183 6.14 1.65 7.09
C LYS A 183 6.39 0.85 8.37
N TYR A 184 6.84 -0.39 8.24
CA TYR A 184 7.26 -1.22 9.37
C TYR A 184 8.78 -1.30 9.48
N LEU A 185 9.30 -1.17 10.70
CA LEU A 185 10.68 -1.53 11.03
C LEU A 185 10.70 -2.80 11.87
N HIS A 186 11.64 -3.69 11.57
CA HIS A 186 11.72 -5.01 12.17
C HIS A 186 12.90 -5.14 13.14
N ASP A 187 12.66 -5.78 14.29
CA ASP A 187 13.71 -6.26 15.18
C ASP A 187 14.22 -7.61 14.65
N MET A 188 15.16 -7.53 13.69
CA MET A 188 15.74 -8.73 13.07
C MET A 188 16.61 -9.54 14.03
N GLY A 189 17.08 -8.95 15.14
CA GLY A 189 17.80 -9.68 16.18
C GLY A 189 16.86 -10.64 16.89
N ALA A 190 15.78 -10.10 17.47
CA ALA A 190 14.76 -10.90 18.14
C ALA A 190 14.07 -11.89 17.21
N TRP A 191 13.84 -11.51 15.95
CA TRP A 191 13.25 -12.41 14.95
C TRP A 191 14.14 -13.63 14.66
N ASN A 192 15.45 -13.40 14.45
CA ASN A 192 16.39 -14.46 14.09
C ASN A 192 16.79 -15.35 15.27
N ASP A 193 16.52 -14.94 16.51
CA ASP A 193 16.68 -15.78 17.70
C ASP A 193 15.61 -16.87 17.81
N LEU A 194 14.50 -16.74 17.08
CA LEU A 194 13.48 -17.80 16.98
C LEU A 194 13.98 -18.97 16.14
N THR A 195 13.55 -20.19 16.49
CA THR A 195 13.68 -21.34 15.56
C THR A 195 12.78 -21.13 14.35
N VAL A 196 13.06 -21.84 13.26
CA VAL A 196 12.25 -21.76 12.03
C VAL A 196 10.80 -22.12 12.33
N GLU A 197 10.55 -23.19 13.09
CA GLU A 197 9.20 -23.65 13.44
C GLU A 197 8.44 -22.62 14.29
N ALA A 198 9.15 -21.87 15.13
CA ALA A 198 8.54 -20.77 15.88
C ALA A 198 8.17 -19.60 14.95
N GLN A 199 9.02 -19.25 13.98
CA GLN A 199 8.68 -18.24 12.96
C GLN A 199 7.51 -18.68 12.08
N GLU A 200 7.47 -19.95 11.67
CA GLU A 200 6.37 -20.54 10.89
C GLU A 200 5.05 -20.44 11.64
N ARG A 201 5.04 -20.65 12.96
CA ARG A 201 3.86 -20.44 13.82
C ARG A 201 3.46 -18.97 13.97
N VAL A 202 4.42 -18.05 13.93
CA VAL A 202 4.14 -16.60 13.91
C VAL A 202 3.45 -16.20 12.61
N ILE A 203 3.93 -16.71 11.47
CA ILE A 203 3.40 -16.35 10.15
C ILE A 203 2.13 -17.14 9.79
N GLY A 204 2.07 -18.42 10.13
CA GLY A 204 1.02 -19.35 9.74
C GLY A 204 1.34 -20.18 8.48
N ARG A 205 2.60 -20.17 8.01
CA ARG A 205 3.07 -20.88 6.81
C ARG A 205 4.45 -21.49 7.04
N THR A 206 4.85 -22.48 6.25
CA THR A 206 6.22 -22.99 6.25
C THR A 206 7.18 -22.02 5.57
N LYS A 207 8.41 -21.90 6.08
CA LYS A 207 9.30 -20.80 5.67
C LYS A 207 9.90 -21.00 4.30
N LEU A 208 10.35 -22.21 4.00
CA LEU A 208 11.03 -22.53 2.74
C LEU A 208 10.04 -22.72 1.61
N ASP A 209 9.07 -23.61 1.82
CA ASP A 209 8.14 -24.09 0.80
C ASP A 209 6.88 -23.24 0.66
N ASP A 210 6.67 -22.26 1.55
CA ASP A 210 5.52 -21.36 1.55
C ASP A 210 4.16 -22.09 1.56
N ILE A 211 4.08 -23.18 2.32
CA ILE A 211 2.86 -23.97 2.45
C ILE A 211 2.12 -23.50 3.69
N GLU A 212 0.82 -23.21 3.56
CA GLU A 212 -0.01 -22.86 4.70
C GLU A 212 -0.05 -23.98 5.75
N LEU A 213 0.08 -23.61 7.03
CA LEU A 213 0.01 -24.59 8.10
C LEU A 213 -1.41 -25.19 8.22
N ASP A 214 -1.50 -26.47 8.54
CA ASP A 214 -2.78 -27.11 8.85
C ASP A 214 -3.48 -26.41 10.04
N GLU A 215 -4.81 -26.28 9.97
CA GLU A 215 -5.64 -25.68 11.03
C GLU A 215 -5.41 -26.32 12.41
N SER A 216 -5.03 -27.60 12.45
CA SER A 216 -4.74 -28.30 13.72
C SER A 216 -3.47 -27.82 14.43
N VAL A 217 -2.56 -27.15 13.71
CA VAL A 217 -1.28 -26.66 14.25
C VAL A 217 -1.08 -25.16 14.09
N LYS A 218 -1.83 -24.50 13.19
CA LYS A 218 -1.80 -23.06 12.96
C LYS A 218 -2.33 -22.33 14.20
N PRO A 219 -1.52 -21.48 14.86
CA PRO A 219 -2.02 -20.68 15.98
C PRO A 219 -3.08 -19.69 15.51
N SER A 220 -4.15 -19.52 16.29
CA SER A 220 -5.21 -18.53 16.03
C SER A 220 -4.73 -17.08 16.00
N ASN A 221 -3.52 -16.80 16.48
CA ASN A 221 -2.87 -15.50 16.48
C ASN A 221 -1.66 -15.41 15.53
N SER A 222 -1.55 -16.36 14.61
CA SER A 222 -0.62 -16.24 13.48
C SER A 222 -1.06 -15.10 12.57
N HIS A 223 -0.09 -14.52 11.84
CA HIS A 223 -0.35 -13.43 10.91
C HIS A 223 -1.44 -13.81 9.91
N SER A 224 -1.31 -14.97 9.23
CA SER A 224 -2.29 -15.40 8.23
C SER A 224 -3.69 -15.57 8.83
N ALA A 225 -3.82 -16.19 10.00
CA ALA A 225 -5.12 -16.40 10.64
C ALA A 225 -5.86 -15.09 10.99
N LEU A 226 -5.13 -14.03 11.37
CA LEU A 226 -5.73 -12.74 11.72
C LEU A 226 -5.96 -11.83 10.52
N THR A 227 -5.24 -12.07 9.42
CA THR A 227 -5.41 -11.31 8.17
C THR A 227 -6.35 -11.96 7.16
N THR A 228 -6.80 -13.20 7.38
CA THR A 228 -7.88 -13.79 6.57
C THR A 228 -9.23 -13.24 7.03
N ILE A 229 -9.93 -12.55 6.13
CA ILE A 229 -11.25 -11.95 6.41
C ILE A 229 -12.32 -12.76 5.69
N GLU A 230 -13.33 -13.20 6.42
CA GLU A 230 -14.49 -13.89 5.87
C GLU A 230 -15.77 -13.12 6.14
N LYS A 231 -16.60 -12.97 5.10
CA LYS A 231 -17.93 -12.38 5.19
C LYS A 231 -18.92 -13.24 4.44
N ASP A 232 -20.03 -13.61 5.10
CA ASP A 232 -21.08 -14.47 4.54
C ASP A 232 -20.56 -15.79 3.95
N GLY A 233 -19.52 -16.37 4.57
CA GLY A 233 -18.89 -17.62 4.14
C GLY A 233 -18.00 -17.49 2.90
N LYS A 234 -17.60 -16.26 2.53
CA LYS A 234 -16.64 -15.98 1.45
C LYS A 234 -15.47 -15.19 1.99
N GLU A 235 -14.27 -15.53 1.54
CA GLU A 235 -13.09 -14.74 1.81
C GLU A 235 -13.17 -13.39 1.08
N ILE A 236 -12.83 -12.32 1.79
CA ILE A 236 -12.71 -10.97 1.26
C ILE A 236 -11.23 -10.64 1.17
N LYS A 237 -10.72 -10.54 -0.06
CA LYS A 237 -9.30 -10.31 -0.30
C LYS A 237 -8.98 -8.83 -0.45
N ILE A 238 -7.68 -8.53 -0.34
CA ILE A 238 -7.07 -7.24 -0.71
C ILE A 238 -5.89 -7.54 -1.62
N LEU A 239 -5.42 -6.56 -2.40
CA LEU A 239 -4.17 -6.69 -3.14
C LEU A 239 -3.03 -6.02 -2.38
N ARG A 240 -2.05 -6.81 -1.96
CA ARG A 240 -0.84 -6.32 -1.28
C ARG A 240 0.32 -6.21 -2.26
N ASP A 241 1.07 -5.11 -2.18
CA ASP A 241 2.28 -4.88 -2.98
C ASP A 241 3.45 -4.50 -2.06
N ASN A 242 3.61 -5.28 -0.99
CA ASN A 242 4.58 -5.03 0.07
C ASN A 242 6.01 -5.08 -0.48
N MET A 243 6.85 -4.14 -0.06
CA MET A 243 8.23 -4.09 -0.50
C MET A 243 9.22 -4.00 0.67
N PRO A 244 10.18 -4.93 0.76
CA PRO A 244 11.34 -4.81 1.63
C PRO A 244 12.12 -3.51 1.38
N PHE A 245 12.62 -2.90 2.45
CA PHE A 245 13.57 -1.78 2.39
C PHE A 245 14.53 -1.86 3.58
N GLY A 246 15.68 -1.18 3.50
CA GLY A 246 16.57 -1.13 4.65
C GLY A 246 17.90 -0.43 4.40
N GLN A 247 18.61 -0.19 5.50
CA GLN A 247 19.96 0.34 5.53
C GLN A 247 20.79 -0.55 6.47
N PRO A 248 21.37 -1.67 5.98
CA PRO A 248 22.09 -2.62 6.83
C PRO A 248 23.22 -2.00 7.65
N GLY A 249 23.92 -1.00 7.10
CA GLY A 249 24.95 -0.24 7.83
C GLY A 249 24.45 0.57 9.02
N LYS A 250 23.13 0.77 9.15
CA LYS A 250 22.45 1.39 10.30
C LYS A 250 21.61 0.39 11.11
N GLY A 251 21.60 -0.89 10.72
CA GLY A 251 20.75 -1.90 11.33
C GLY A 251 19.25 -1.70 11.05
N GLU A 252 18.88 -0.96 10.01
CA GLU A 252 17.47 -0.74 9.66
C GLU A 252 17.02 -1.77 8.63
N PHE A 253 15.99 -2.54 8.99
CA PHE A 253 15.36 -3.54 8.14
C PHE A 253 13.86 -3.35 8.25
N GLY A 254 13.15 -3.27 7.12
CA GLY A 254 11.74 -2.93 7.12
C GLY A 254 10.97 -3.51 5.95
N THR A 255 9.65 -3.43 6.10
CA THR A 255 8.67 -3.72 5.06
C THR A 255 7.79 -2.50 4.90
N PHE A 256 7.67 -1.99 3.69
CA PHE A 256 6.65 -1.00 3.36
C PHE A 256 5.39 -1.76 2.98
N PHE A 257 4.41 -1.78 3.88
CA PHE A 257 3.10 -2.35 3.60
C PHE A 257 2.30 -1.38 2.73
N ILE A 258 1.70 -1.91 1.67
CA ILE A 258 0.70 -1.19 0.87
C ILE A 258 -0.39 -2.18 0.44
N GLY A 259 -1.63 -1.87 0.79
CA GLY A 259 -2.79 -2.71 0.50
C GLY A 259 -3.86 -1.92 -0.23
N TYR A 260 -4.30 -2.43 -1.38
CA TYR A 260 -5.37 -1.88 -2.20
C TYR A 260 -6.65 -2.70 -2.02
N ALA A 261 -7.80 -2.00 -1.97
CA ALA A 261 -9.11 -2.62 -1.88
C ALA A 261 -10.19 -1.67 -2.42
N ARG A 262 -11.32 -2.20 -2.88
CA ARG A 262 -12.47 -1.39 -3.29
C ARG A 262 -13.19 -0.69 -2.14
N SER A 263 -12.91 -1.10 -0.91
CA SER A 263 -13.34 -0.48 0.34
C SER A 263 -12.17 -0.57 1.32
N PRO A 264 -11.93 0.42 2.21
CA PRO A 264 -10.92 0.31 3.25
C PRO A 264 -11.29 -0.74 4.33
N ALA A 265 -12.56 -1.12 4.45
CA ALA A 265 -13.07 -1.92 5.56
C ALA A 265 -12.35 -3.27 5.77
N PRO A 266 -12.02 -4.08 4.73
CA PRO A 266 -11.30 -5.33 4.95
C PRO A 266 -9.90 -5.11 5.54
N ILE A 267 -9.18 -4.08 5.08
CA ILE A 267 -7.85 -3.78 5.62
C ILE A 267 -7.96 -3.24 7.05
N GLU A 268 -8.96 -2.42 7.35
CA GLU A 268 -9.20 -1.96 8.72
C GLU A 268 -9.58 -3.10 9.66
N GLU A 269 -10.35 -4.09 9.20
CA GLU A 269 -10.63 -5.30 9.99
C GLU A 269 -9.37 -6.13 10.22
N MET A 270 -8.50 -6.28 9.22
CA MET A 270 -7.19 -6.91 9.40
C MET A 270 -6.36 -6.17 10.44
N LEU A 271 -6.30 -4.83 10.39
CA LEU A 271 -5.58 -4.01 11.37
C LEU A 271 -6.16 -4.14 12.78
N GLU A 272 -7.49 -4.15 12.94
CA GLU A 272 -8.14 -4.40 14.23
C GLU A 272 -7.75 -5.79 14.77
N ASN A 273 -7.86 -6.84 13.96
CA ASN A 273 -7.49 -8.20 14.33
C ASN A 273 -6.00 -8.30 14.71
N MET A 274 -5.12 -7.64 13.96
CA MET A 274 -3.68 -7.68 14.19
C MET A 274 -3.29 -6.93 15.47
N PHE A 275 -3.76 -5.69 15.65
CA PHE A 275 -3.26 -4.79 16.70
C PHE A 275 -4.05 -4.90 18.01
N VAL A 276 -5.36 -5.14 17.94
CA VAL A 276 -6.23 -5.31 19.12
C VAL A 276 -6.38 -6.79 19.48
N GLY A 277 -6.48 -7.66 18.48
CA GLY A 277 -6.61 -9.10 18.63
C GLY A 277 -8.03 -9.61 18.41
N LYS A 278 -8.14 -10.87 17.95
CA LYS A 278 -9.41 -11.57 17.77
C LYS A 278 -9.39 -12.93 18.51
N PRO A 279 -10.07 -13.07 19.67
CA PRO A 279 -10.72 -12.01 20.46
C PRO A 279 -9.70 -10.99 21.02
N PRO A 280 -10.14 -9.84 21.56
CA PRO A 280 -9.23 -8.82 22.09
C PRO A 280 -8.15 -9.39 23.03
N GLY A 281 -6.90 -9.04 22.77
CA GLY A 281 -5.71 -9.59 23.43
C GLY A 281 -5.04 -10.75 22.68
N ASN A 282 -5.73 -11.42 21.75
CA ASN A 282 -5.17 -12.43 20.84
C ASN A 282 -4.65 -11.77 19.55
N TYR A 283 -3.66 -10.90 19.71
CA TYR A 283 -3.09 -10.04 18.67
C TYR A 283 -2.08 -10.81 17.79
N ASP A 284 -1.73 -10.23 16.64
CA ASP A 284 -0.78 -10.81 15.70
C ASP A 284 0.64 -10.83 16.27
N ARG A 285 1.16 -12.05 16.43
CA ARG A 285 2.49 -12.30 17.00
C ARG A 285 3.62 -11.69 16.17
N LEU A 286 3.42 -11.39 14.88
CA LEU A 286 4.41 -10.71 14.05
C LEU A 286 4.71 -9.29 14.55
N LEU A 287 3.75 -8.64 15.22
CA LEU A 287 3.91 -7.28 15.76
C LEU A 287 4.89 -7.21 16.94
N ASP A 288 5.28 -8.34 17.53
CA ASP A 288 6.36 -8.35 18.52
C ASP A 288 7.75 -8.12 17.91
N PHE A 289 7.85 -8.29 16.59
CA PHE A 289 9.08 -8.12 15.82
C PHE A 289 8.97 -6.98 14.81
N SER A 290 7.79 -6.36 14.67
CA SER A 290 7.48 -5.41 13.61
C SER A 290 6.72 -4.21 14.16
N GLN A 291 7.29 -3.02 14.04
CA GLN A 291 6.67 -1.80 14.56
C GLN A 291 6.26 -0.87 13.41
N ALA A 292 4.97 -0.53 13.35
CA ALA A 292 4.45 0.49 12.47
C ALA A 292 5.02 1.86 12.84
N LYS A 293 5.59 2.56 11.86
CA LYS A 293 6.18 3.90 11.99
C LYS A 293 5.34 4.98 11.31
N THR A 294 4.50 4.57 10.37
CA THR A 294 3.57 5.44 9.64
C THR A 294 2.26 4.71 9.41
N GLY A 295 1.20 5.47 9.15
CA GLY A 295 -0.11 4.96 8.77
C GLY A 295 -0.92 6.04 8.06
N GLY A 296 -1.41 5.70 6.86
CA GLY A 296 -2.22 6.59 6.04
C GLY A 296 -3.22 5.82 5.19
N LEU A 297 -4.43 6.37 5.07
CA LEU A 297 -5.48 5.92 4.15
C LEU A 297 -5.63 6.99 3.07
N PHE A 298 -5.54 6.55 1.81
CA PHE A 298 -5.64 7.40 0.64
C PHE A 298 -6.69 6.84 -0.32
N PHE A 299 -7.39 7.73 -1.01
CA PHE A 299 -8.23 7.37 -2.14
C PHE A 299 -7.46 7.52 -3.44
N VAL A 300 -7.53 6.49 -4.29
CA VAL A 300 -6.93 6.42 -5.62
C VAL A 300 -8.04 6.67 -6.64
N PRO A 301 -8.15 7.86 -7.24
CA PRO A 301 -9.19 8.15 -8.22
C PRO A 301 -9.00 7.35 -9.52
N PRO A 302 -10.05 7.19 -10.34
CA PRO A 302 -9.93 6.62 -11.69
C PRO A 302 -8.91 7.39 -12.53
N ALA A 303 -8.23 6.73 -13.47
CA ALA A 303 -7.21 7.37 -14.30
C ALA A 303 -7.77 8.59 -15.08
N GLY A 304 -8.98 8.44 -15.65
CA GLY A 304 -9.64 9.53 -16.37
C GLY A 304 -10.01 10.74 -15.50
N PHE A 305 -10.15 10.56 -14.18
CA PHE A 305 -10.33 11.69 -13.25
C PHE A 305 -9.05 12.52 -13.16
N LEU A 306 -7.88 11.87 -13.05
CA LEU A 306 -6.59 12.58 -13.00
C LEU A 306 -6.28 13.29 -14.31
N GLU A 307 -6.53 12.63 -15.45
CA GLU A 307 -6.30 13.21 -16.78
C GLU A 307 -7.12 14.49 -16.98
N ALA A 308 -8.39 14.49 -16.55
CA ALA A 308 -9.28 15.66 -16.65
C ALA A 308 -8.87 16.84 -15.75
N LEU A 309 -7.94 16.67 -14.79
CA LEU A 309 -7.41 17.79 -13.99
C LEU A 309 -6.36 18.62 -14.75
N GLY A 310 -5.81 18.09 -15.85
CA GLY A 310 -4.83 18.79 -16.69
C GLY A 310 -5.44 19.61 -17.83
N ASP A 311 -6.74 19.47 -18.08
CA ASP A 311 -7.52 20.19 -19.10
C ASP A 311 -8.10 21.51 -18.54
#